data_AF-A0A1E4XDC3-F1
#
_entry.id   AF-A0A1E4XDC3-F1
#
_cell.length_a   1.000
_cell.length_b   1.000
_cell.length_c   1.000
_cell.angle_alpha   90.00
_cell.angle_beta   90.00
_cell.angle_gamma   90.00
#
_symmetry.space_group_name_H-M   'P 1'
#
loop_
_entity.id
_entity.type
_entity.pdbx_description
1 polymer ?
#
loop_
_entity_poly.entity_id
_entity_poly.type
_entity_poly.pdbx_seq_one_letter_code
_entity_poly.pdbx_strand_id
1 'polypeptide(L)' 'MGKPLIIAGPQASGKTRNSKAFLHAFGGKRVVDNWDGRSPLRDGDLVLTNVENFSLPVGFQVISVSEALQRLREAK' A
#
# COMPACT_ATOMS: atom_id res chain seq x y z
N MET A 1 14.27 -8.61 -6.08
CA MET A 1 12.92 -8.19 -6.54
C MET A 1 12.01 -8.19 -5.33
N GLY A 2 11.24 -7.13 -5.11
CA GLY A 2 10.42 -6.94 -3.90
C GLY A 2 8.95 -7.21 -4.21
N LYS A 3 8.26 -7.93 -3.32
CA LYS A 3 6.83 -8.21 -3.43
C LYS A 3 6.04 -6.88 -3.38
N PRO A 4 4.93 -6.75 -4.12
CA PRO A 4 4.11 -5.55 -4.04
C PRO A 4 3.46 -5.43 -2.65
N LEU A 5 3.44 -4.21 -2.12
CA LEU A 5 2.85 -3.88 -0.82
C LEU A 5 1.54 -3.14 -1.02
N ILE A 6 0.48 -3.64 -0.40
CA ILE A 6 -0.87 -3.07 -0.49
C ILE A 6 -1.24 -2.48 0.85
N ILE A 7 -1.58 -1.20 0.83
CA ILE A 7 -2.06 -0.44 1.98
C ILE A 7 -3.56 -0.23 1.81
N ALA A 8 -4.34 -0.98 2.58
CA ALA A 8 -5.79 -0.94 2.55
C ALA A 8 -6.36 -0.06 3.66
N GLY A 9 -7.47 0.62 3.39
CA GLY A 9 -8.26 1.26 4.45
C GLY A 9 -9.32 2.20 3.90
N PRO A 10 -10.14 2.83 4.76
CA PRO A 10 -11.26 3.67 4.32
C PRO A 10 -10.83 4.86 3.46
N GLN A 11 -11.72 5.37 2.61
CA GLN A 11 -11.49 6.64 1.91
C GLN A 11 -11.20 7.77 2.93
N ALA A 12 -10.44 8.78 2.53
CA ALA A 12 -10.02 9.90 3.38
C ALA A 12 -9.16 9.54 4.61
N SER A 13 -8.67 8.30 4.74
CA SER A 13 -7.77 7.89 5.83
C SER A 13 -6.32 8.43 5.71
N GLY A 14 -6.07 9.39 4.82
CA GLY A 14 -4.74 9.98 4.61
C GLY A 14 -3.76 9.14 3.78
N LYS A 15 -4.20 8.04 3.14
CA LYS A 15 -3.32 7.18 2.31
C LYS A 15 -2.61 7.94 1.20
N THR A 16 -3.38 8.62 0.34
CA THR A 16 -2.85 9.38 -0.79
C THR A 16 -1.91 10.50 -0.35
N ARG A 17 -2.21 11.18 0.77
CA ARG A 17 -1.36 12.23 1.35
C ARG A 17 0.00 11.70 1.80
N ASN A 18 0.03 10.49 2.38
CA ASN A 18 1.26 9.86 2.88
C ASN A 18 1.95 8.95 1.85
N SER A 19 1.44 8.87 0.62
CA SER A 19 1.93 7.99 -0.45
C SER A 19 3.44 8.05 -0.67
N LYS A 20 4.02 9.26 -0.72
CA LYS A 20 5.47 9.45 -0.88
C LYS A 20 6.26 8.98 0.33
N ALA A 21 5.76 9.24 1.54
CA ALA A 21 6.39 8.79 2.78
C ALA A 21 6.37 7.26 2.86
N PHE A 22 5.23 6.64 2.52
CA PHE A 22 5.10 5.19 2.43
C PHE A 22 6.07 4.60 1.39
N LEU A 23 6.14 5.20 0.20
CA LEU A 23 7.03 4.74 -0.86
C LEU A 23 8.49 4.69 -0.37
N HIS A 24 8.95 5.74 0.30
CA HIS A 24 10.30 5.80 0.87
C HIS A 24 10.50 4.81 2.03
N ALA A 25 9.59 4.78 3.00
CA ALA A 25 9.73 3.94 4.19
C ALA A 25 9.62 2.44 3.90
N PHE A 26 8.82 2.05 2.93
CA PHE A 26 8.63 0.65 2.54
C PHE A 26 9.51 0.23 1.35
N GLY A 27 10.37 1.10 0.84
CA GLY A 27 11.26 0.80 -0.29
C GLY A 27 10.52 0.47 -1.59
N GLY A 28 9.31 1.03 -1.76
CA GLY A 28 8.55 0.88 -2.99
C GLY A 28 9.19 1.65 -4.15
N LYS A 29 8.92 1.20 -5.38
CA LYS A 29 9.44 1.81 -6.62
C LYS A 29 8.43 2.72 -7.30
N ARG A 30 7.14 2.41 -7.14
CA ARG A 30 6.03 3.12 -7.79
C ARG A 30 4.80 3.11 -6.90
N VAL A 31 4.10 4.24 -6.83
CA VAL A 31 2.79 4.31 -6.17
C VAL A 31 1.69 3.99 -7.17
N VAL A 32 0.79 3.07 -6.79
CA VAL A 32 -0.47 2.80 -7.48
C VAL A 32 -1.59 3.25 -6.56
N ASP A 33 -2.13 4.45 -6.80
CA ASP A 33 -3.24 4.98 -6.00
C ASP A 33 -4.59 4.54 -6.58
N ASN A 34 -5.60 4.44 -5.72
CA ASN A 34 -6.96 4.03 -6.07
C ASN A 34 -7.05 2.69 -6.83
N TRP A 35 -6.33 1.67 -6.34
CA TRP A 35 -6.35 0.36 -6.96
C TRP A 35 -7.68 -0.36 -6.76
N ASP A 36 -8.19 -0.93 -7.84
CA ASP A 36 -9.51 -1.58 -7.97
C ASP A 36 -9.57 -3.03 -7.44
N GLY A 37 -8.44 -3.57 -6.94
CA GLY A 37 -8.34 -4.96 -6.48
C GLY A 37 -8.15 -5.99 -7.58
N ARG A 38 -8.08 -5.58 -8.86
CA ARG A 38 -8.06 -6.48 -10.03
C ARG A 38 -6.98 -6.16 -11.04
N SER A 39 -6.61 -4.89 -11.16
CA SER A 39 -5.60 -4.40 -12.08
C SER A 39 -4.23 -5.05 -11.76
N PRO A 40 -3.45 -5.44 -12.78
CA PRO A 40 -2.19 -6.13 -12.57
C PRO A 40 -1.16 -5.23 -11.86
N LEU A 41 -0.52 -5.78 -10.84
CA LEU A 41 0.52 -5.13 -10.06
C LEU A 41 1.91 -5.62 -10.49
N ARG A 42 2.91 -4.75 -10.35
CA ARG A 42 4.32 -5.03 -10.67
C ARG A 42 5.14 -5.10 -9.39
N ASP A 43 6.26 -5.81 -9.46
CA ASP A 43 7.21 -5.90 -8.35
C ASP A 43 7.66 -4.53 -7.85
N GLY A 44 7.58 -4.33 -6.54
CA GLY A 44 7.89 -3.07 -5.87
C GLY A 44 6.79 -2.01 -5.99
N ASP A 45 5.61 -2.33 -6.49
CA ASP A 45 4.46 -1.42 -6.41
C ASP A 45 4.03 -1.24 -4.95
N LEU A 46 3.84 0.01 -4.57
CA LEU A 46 3.17 0.42 -3.34
C LEU A 46 1.75 0.85 -3.69
N VAL A 47 0.79 0.05 -3.27
CA VAL A 47 -0.58 0.14 -3.73
C VAL A 47 -1.44 0.72 -2.62
N LEU A 48 -2.29 1.69 -2.95
CA LEU A 48 -3.26 2.27 -2.04
C LEU A 48 -4.65 1.88 -2.52
N THR A 49 -5.45 1.29 -1.64
CA THR A 49 -6.80 0.87 -1.98
C THR A 49 -7.77 1.14 -0.83
N ASN A 50 -9.02 1.41 -1.19
CA ASN A 50 -10.17 1.46 -0.29
C ASN A 50 -11.02 0.20 -0.35
N VAL A 51 -10.63 -0.80 -1.14
CA VAL A 51 -11.33 -2.08 -1.18
C VAL A 51 -11.03 -2.81 0.12
N GLU A 52 -12.07 -3.16 0.87
CA GLU A 52 -11.93 -3.84 2.17
C GLU A 52 -11.99 -5.38 2.03
N ASN A 53 -12.49 -5.89 0.89
CA ASN A 53 -12.67 -7.32 0.62
C ASN A 53 -12.14 -7.68 -0.78
N PHE A 54 -10.84 -7.92 -0.90
CA PHE A 54 -10.22 -8.37 -2.14
C PHE A 54 -9.45 -9.67 -1.88
N SER A 55 -9.64 -10.64 -2.77
CA SER A 55 -8.89 -11.89 -2.75
C SER A 55 -7.55 -11.67 -3.44
N LEU A 56 -6.48 -11.62 -2.67
CA LEU A 56 -5.15 -11.49 -3.25
C LEU A 56 -4.58 -12.85 -3.61
N PRO A 57 -3.89 -12.95 -4.75
CA PRO A 57 -3.02 -14.08 -5.02
C PRO A 57 -1.97 -14.25 -3.91
N VAL A 58 -1.50 -15.47 -3.70
CA VAL A 58 -0.38 -15.75 -2.79
C VAL A 58 0.84 -14.96 -3.24
N GLY A 59 1.42 -14.14 -2.36
CA GLY A 59 2.65 -13.38 -2.64
C GLY A 59 2.56 -11.87 -2.48
N PHE A 60 1.38 -11.31 -2.26
CA PHE A 60 1.21 -9.89 -1.92
C PHE A 60 1.31 -9.68 -0.40
N GLN A 61 1.88 -8.54 0.01
CA GLN A 61 1.81 -8.11 1.41
C GLN A 61 0.69 -7.10 1.56
N VAL A 62 -0.18 -7.28 2.56
CA VAL A 62 -1.25 -6.33 2.90
C VAL A 62 -1.05 -5.82 4.30
N ILE A 63 -1.12 -4.51 4.46
CA ILE A 63 -1.19 -3.86 5.76
C ILE A 63 -2.34 -2.86 5.76
N SER A 64 -2.88 -2.60 6.94
CA SER A 64 -3.86 -1.53 7.11
C SER A 64 -3.18 -0.17 7.00
N VAL A 65 -3.93 0.87 6.63
CA VAL A 65 -3.42 2.26 6.68
C VAL A 65 -2.96 2.64 8.09
N SER A 66 -3.65 2.18 9.12
CA SER A 66 -3.29 2.43 10.52
C SER A 66 -1.92 1.84 10.86
N GLU A 67 -1.67 0.60 10.41
CA GLU A 67 -0.37 -0.05 10.56
C GLU A 67 0.72 0.65 9.74
N ALA A 68 0.41 1.04 8.50
CA ALA A 68 1.35 1.77 7.66
C ALA A 68 1.77 3.11 8.31
N LEU A 69 0.82 3.84 8.89
CA LEU A 69 1.07 5.08 9.63
C LEU A 69 1.85 4.84 10.92
N GLN A 70 1.61 3.72 11.61
CA GLN A 70 2.40 3.35 12.78
C GLN A 70 3.86 3.12 12.41
N ARG A 71 4.12 2.30 11.38
CA ARG A 71 5.49 2.02 10.92
C ARG A 71 6.20 3.27 10.38
N LEU A 72 5.47 4.19 9.74
CA LEU A 72 6.03 5.49 9.36
C LEU A 72 6.54 6.30 10.55
N ARG A 73 5.87 6.21 11.71
CA ARG A 73 6.29 6.90 12.92
C ARG A 73 7.52 6.25 13.56
N GLU A 74 7.64 4.93 13.44
CA GLU A 74 8.79 4.16 13.95
C GLU A 74 10.04 4.25 13.06
N ALA A 75 9.86 4.54 11.76
CA ALA A 75 10.96 4.70 10.81
C ALA A 75 11.61 6.10 10.85
N LYS A 76 11.22 6.95 11.80
CA LYS A 76 11.69 8.33 11.99
C LYS A 76 12.76 8.40 13.06
#